data_AF-A0A372L6A3-F1
#
_entry.id   AF-A0A372L6A3-F1
#
_cell.length_a   1.000
_cell.length_b   1.000
_cell.length_c   1.000
_cell.angle_alpha   90.00
_cell.angle_beta   90.00
_cell.angle_gamma   90.00
#
_symmetry.space_group_name_H-M   'P 1'
#
loop_
_entity.id
_entity.type
_entity.pdbx_description
1 polymer ?
#
loop_
_entity_poly.entity_id
_entity_poly.type
_entity_poly.pdbx_seq_one_letter_code
_entity_poly.pdbx_strand_id
1 'polypeptide(L)' 'MRKHYLFLSYEGQSISQATVRDNLAVCGKVARIKGKRVSPHTFQHTAALFYILNGGDPFSLQKTFKRSSIGLAS' A
#
# COMPACT_ATOMS: atom_id res chain seq x y z
N MET A 1 -6.52 -24.88 -11.87
CA MET A 1 -6.13 -24.46 -10.49
C MET A 1 -7.25 -23.60 -9.90
N ARG A 2 -7.76 -23.94 -8.70
CA ARG A 2 -8.72 -23.08 -7.98
C ARG A 2 -7.97 -21.88 -7.38
N LYS A 3 -8.44 -20.67 -7.64
CA LYS A 3 -7.92 -19.45 -7.01
C LYS A 3 -8.60 -19.27 -5.65
N HIS A 4 -7.82 -19.28 -4.58
CA HIS A 4 -8.28 -18.95 -3.24
C HIS A 4 -7.97 -17.47 -2.99
N TYR A 5 -8.99 -16.63 -2.94
CA TYR A 5 -8.83 -15.21 -2.63
C TYR A 5 -8.93 -15.01 -1.11
N LEU A 6 -7.97 -14.29 -0.53
CA LEU A 6 -7.99 -13.96 0.90
C LEU A 6 -8.99 -12.84 1.23
N PHE A 7 -9.17 -11.90 0.32
CA PHE A 7 -10.07 -10.75 0.50
C PHE A 7 -11.21 -10.81 -0.51
N LEU A 8 -12.43 -10.88 0.01
CA LEU A 8 -13.65 -11.07 -0.76
C LEU A 8 -14.62 -9.88 -0.59
N SER A 9 -15.41 -9.62 -1.62
CA SER A 9 -16.62 -8.80 -1.52
C SER A 9 -17.72 -9.58 -0.80
N TYR A 10 -18.83 -8.90 -0.52
CA TYR A 10 -20.01 -9.53 0.08
C TYR A 10 -20.54 -10.70 -0.76
N GLU A 11 -20.41 -10.61 -2.09
CA GLU A 11 -20.81 -11.63 -3.07
C GLU A 11 -19.78 -12.75 -3.24
N GLY A 12 -18.75 -12.81 -2.38
CA GLY A 12 -17.71 -13.83 -2.43
C GLY A 12 -16.74 -13.70 -3.61
N GLN A 13 -16.69 -12.53 -4.25
CA GLN A 13 -15.78 -12.25 -5.37
C GLN A 13 -14.50 -11.57 -4.87
N SER A 14 -13.40 -11.59 -5.63
CA SER A 14 -12.19 -10.86 -5.21
C SER A 14 -12.46 -9.36 -5.16
N ILE A 15 -12.02 -8.68 -4.10
CA ILE A 15 -12.17 -7.22 -4.01
C ILE A 15 -11.42 -6.51 -5.14
N SER A 16 -11.98 -5.38 -5.59
CA SER A 16 -11.35 -4.57 -6.63
C SER A 16 -10.27 -3.65 -6.06
N GLN A 17 -9.34 -3.21 -6.90
CA GLN A 17 -8.37 -2.17 -6.52
C GLN A 17 -9.04 -0.84 -6.16
N ALA A 18 -10.17 -0.53 -6.80
CA ALA A 18 -10.95 0.66 -6.50
C ALA A 18 -11.50 0.61 -5.06
N THR A 19 -12.04 -0.54 -4.66
CA THR A 19 -12.54 -0.77 -3.29
C THR A 19 -11.45 -0.48 -2.25
N VAL A 20 -10.22 -0.97 -2.47
CA VAL A 20 -9.10 -0.72 -1.54
C VAL A 20 -8.75 0.77 -1.49
N ARG A 21 -8.69 1.43 -2.66
CA ARG A 21 -8.40 2.87 -2.74
C ARG A 21 -9.46 3.71 -2.01
N ASP A 22 -10.73 3.38 -2.19
CA ASP A 22 -11.84 4.13 -1.63
C ASP A 22 -11.90 3.92 -0.11
N ASN A 23 -11.66 2.69 0.37
CA ASN A 23 -11.52 2.40 1.81
C ASN A 23 -10.38 3.21 2.44
N LEU A 24 -9.21 3.29 1.80
CA LEU A 24 -8.11 4.13 2.29
C LEU A 24 -8.48 5.62 2.32
N ALA A 25 -9.23 6.11 1.33
CA ALA A 25 -9.70 7.49 1.32
C ALA A 25 -10.68 7.75 2.49
N VAL A 26 -11.56 6.80 2.81
CA VAL A 26 -12.44 6.86 3.99
C VAL A 26 -11.62 6.91 5.27
N CYS A 27 -10.61 6.05 5.43
CA CYS A 27 -9.71 6.10 6.60
C CYS A 27 -9.06 7.48 6.76
N GLY A 28 -8.62 8.10 5.66
CA GLY A 28 -8.06 9.46 5.68
C GLY A 28 -9.06 10.53 6.16
N LYS A 29 -10.32 10.42 5.75
CA LYS A 29 -11.40 11.31 6.20
C LYS A 29 -11.67 11.14 7.70
N VAL A 30 -11.79 9.90 8.18
CA VAL A 30 -12.01 9.57 9.59
C VAL A 30 -10.84 10.07 10.46
N ALA A 31 -9.61 9.91 9.98
CA ALA A 31 -8.40 10.43 10.63
C ALA A 31 -8.24 11.96 10.52
N ARG A 32 -9.17 12.66 9.85
CA ARG A 32 -9.17 14.11 9.64
C ARG A 32 -7.89 14.64 8.96
N ILE A 33 -7.28 13.84 8.10
CA ILE A 33 -6.09 14.22 7.33
C ILE A 33 -6.49 15.26 6.27
N LYS A 34 -5.90 16.45 6.32
CA LYS A 34 -6.15 17.56 5.39
C LYS A 34 -4.93 17.85 4.52
N GLY A 35 -5.15 18.39 3.33
CA GLY A 35 -4.09 18.87 2.44
C GLY A 35 -3.32 17.79 1.67
N LYS A 36 -3.59 16.50 1.88
CA LYS A 36 -3.00 15.39 1.11
C LYS A 36 -4.02 14.28 0.87
N ARG A 37 -3.97 13.66 -0.31
CA ARG A 37 -4.80 12.50 -0.65
C ARG A 37 -4.26 11.24 0.03
N VAL A 38 -5.10 10.57 0.81
CA VAL A 38 -4.82 9.22 1.30
C VAL A 38 -5.17 8.21 0.21
N SER A 39 -4.19 7.41 -0.20
CA SER A 39 -4.28 6.43 -1.29
C SER A 39 -3.26 5.30 -1.08
N PRO A 40 -3.38 4.16 -1.77
CA PRO A 40 -2.44 3.05 -1.60
C PRO A 40 -0.97 3.46 -1.77
N HIS A 41 -0.66 4.27 -2.78
CA HIS A 41 0.72 4.75 -3.00
C HIS A 41 1.21 5.68 -1.89
N THR A 42 0.40 6.65 -1.45
CA THR A 42 0.81 7.56 -0.36
C THR A 42 0.96 6.80 0.96
N PHE A 43 0.10 5.81 1.22
CA PHE A 43 0.22 4.92 2.37
C PHE A 43 1.52 4.09 2.31
N GLN A 44 1.84 3.54 1.14
CA GLN A 44 3.08 2.80 0.91
C GLN A 44 4.31 3.68 1.18
N HIS A 45 4.35 4.92 0.67
CA HIS A 45 5.46 5.85 0.96
C HIS A 45 5.61 6.14 2.46
N THR A 46 4.50 6.39 3.14
CA THR A 46 4.49 6.63 4.58
C THR A 46 4.98 5.41 5.36
N ALA A 47 4.57 4.20 4.99
CA ALA A 47 5.04 2.97 5.62
C ALA A 47 6.55 2.76 5.44
N ALA A 48 7.09 3.03 4.24
CA ALA A 48 8.53 2.96 3.98
C ALA A 48 9.32 3.98 4.83
N LEU A 49 8.83 5.21 4.94
CA LEU A 49 9.44 6.24 5.77
C LEU A 49 9.45 5.82 7.25
N PHE A 50 8.30 5.37 7.77
CA PHE A 50 8.21 4.90 9.15
C PHE A 50 9.12 3.70 9.42
N TYR A 51 9.25 2.76 8.49
CA TYR A 51 10.16 1.63 8.64
C TYR A 51 11.61 2.08 8.89
N ILE A 52 12.12 3.01 8.08
CA ILE A 52 13.49 3.54 8.22
C ILE A 52 13.61 4.34 9.53
N LEU A 53 12.65 5.22 9.82
CA LEU A 53 12.67 6.05 11.03
C LEU A 53 12.64 5.23 12.32
N ASN A 54 12.07 4.02 12.29
CA ASN A 54 12.06 3.10 13.43
C ASN A 54 13.27 2.15 13.46
N GLY A 55 14.36 2.48 12.74
CA GLY A 55 15.61 1.70 12.74
C GLY A 55 15.59 0.47 11.84
N GLY A 56 14.60 0.35 10.95
CA GLY A 56 14.55 -0.71 9.96
C GLY A 56 15.66 -0.59 8.92
N ASP A 57 16.23 -1.73 8.52
CA ASP A 57 17.33 -1.80 7.56
C ASP A 57 16.88 -1.44 6.12
N PRO A 58 17.45 -0.41 5.47
CA PRO A 58 17.06 0.02 4.13
C PRO A 58 17.20 -1.06 3.06
N PHE A 59 18.16 -1.98 3.18
CA PHE A 59 18.34 -3.08 2.22
C PHE A 59 17.21 -4.10 2.30
N SER A 60 16.75 -4.40 3.51
CA SER A 60 15.59 -5.24 3.78
C SER A 60 14.31 -4.60 3.26
N LEU A 61 14.12 -3.28 3.50
CA LEU A 61 12.98 -2.54 2.97
C LEU A 61 12.93 -2.58 1.43
N GLN A 62 14.09 -2.41 0.78
CA GLN A 62 14.19 -2.45 -0.67
C GLN A 62 13.73 -3.81 -1.24
N LYS A 63 14.05 -4.93 -0.57
CA LYS A 63 13.59 -6.27 -0.99
C LYS A 63 12.07 -6.42 -0.88
N THR A 64 11.46 -5.87 0.17
CA THR A 64 10.01 -5.97 0.40
C THR A 64 9.20 -5.04 -0.50
N PHE A 65 9.71 -3.86 -0.84
CA PHE A 65 8.98 -2.82 -1.58
C PHE A 65 9.25 -2.79 -3.09
N LYS A 66 10.18 -3.58 -3.61
CA LYS A 66 10.49 -3.64 -5.04
C LYS A 66 9.32 -4.20 -5.87
N ARG A 67 8.54 -3.30 -6.48
CA ARG A 67 7.91 -3.52 -7.79
C ARG A 67 8.96 -3.10 -8.83
N SER A 68 9.37 -4.03 -9.70
CA SER A 68 10.39 -3.89 -10.76
C SER A 68 10.48 -2.49 -11.38
N SER A 69 11.56 -1.75 -11.08
CA SER A 69 12.21 -0.74 -11.94
C SER A 69 13.40 -0.13 -11.18
N ILE A 70 14.49 -0.89 -11.13
CA ILE A 70 15.82 -0.30 -11.05
C ILE A 70 16.31 -0.21 -12.49
N GLY A 71 16.25 0.99 -13.05
CA GLY A 71 17.23 1.43 -14.05
C GLY A 71 18.35 2.09 -13.27
N LEU A 72 19.32 1.29 -12.81
CA LEU A 72 20.64 1.81 -12.47
C LEU A 72 21.36 1.92 -13.81
N ALA A 73 21.33 3.12 -14.40
CA ALA A 73 22.38 3.51 -15.33
C ALA A 73 23.60 3.84 -14.46
N SER A 74 24.55 2.92 -14.44
CA SER A 74 25.95 3.12 -14.07
C SER A 74 26.78 2.32 -15.03
#